data_AF-A0A1Q3E1F8-F1
#
_entry.id   AF-A0A1Q3E1F8-F1
#
_cell.length_a   1.000
_cell.length_b   1.000
_cell.length_c   1.000
_cell.angle_alpha   90.00
_cell.angle_beta   90.00
_cell.angle_gamma   90.00
#
_symmetry.space_group_name_H-M   'P 1'
#
loop_
_entity.id
_entity.type
_entity.pdbx_description
1 polymer ?
#
loop_
_entity_poly.entity_id
_entity_poly.type
_entity_poly.pdbx_seq_one_letter_code
_entity_poly.pdbx_strand_id
1 'polypeptide(L)'
;MDIPDKEIYNPCPRPNPAKSWIKPEDLPKCSTEKTLPEEYRFNVRRWRLEPGYIKPRKLFYGFGVDIQDFIDYHQRHQLPRPPPMDNRASLWHYIMDDVMEDLSAHCRFKLQRILPLSPKYDYAIALYNSHHISITELEDDEEEDVIRIIKERFGEYLAAQRPQWFFLLMDSIH
;
A
#
# COMPACT_ATOMS: atom_id res chain seq x y z
N MET A 1 1.62 25.27 -16.90
CA MET A 1 1.09 24.77 -18.18
C MET A 1 0.48 23.43 -17.84
N ASP A 2 -0.82 23.29 -18.01
CA ASP A 2 -1.52 22.10 -17.53
C ASP A 2 -1.16 20.88 -18.38
N ILE A 3 -1.24 19.70 -17.77
CA ILE A 3 -1.02 18.43 -18.46
C ILE A 3 -2.11 18.26 -19.53
N PRO A 4 -1.74 18.06 -20.81
CA PRO A 4 -2.71 17.82 -21.85
C PRO A 4 -3.53 16.56 -21.58
N ASP A 5 -4.81 16.62 -21.94
CA ASP A 5 -5.78 15.52 -21.85
C ASP A 5 -5.27 14.14 -22.29
N LYS A 6 -4.60 14.11 -23.44
CA LYS A 6 -4.03 12.89 -24.04
C LYS A 6 -2.89 12.28 -23.21
N GLU A 7 -2.36 13.01 -22.24
CA GLU A 7 -1.19 12.64 -21.45
C GLU A 7 -1.56 12.13 -20.05
N ILE A 8 -2.83 12.22 -19.65
CA ILE A 8 -3.31 11.80 -18.32
C ILE A 8 -2.96 10.34 -18.03
N TYR A 9 -3.22 9.47 -19.00
CA TYR A 9 -3.00 8.03 -18.90
C TYR A 9 -1.70 7.57 -19.59
N ASN A 10 -0.74 8.49 -19.77
CA ASN A 10 0.56 8.11 -20.29
C ASN A 10 1.21 7.08 -19.36
N PRO A 11 1.76 5.97 -19.91
CA PRO A 11 2.40 4.96 -19.10
C PRO A 11 3.47 5.54 -18.16
N CYS A 12 3.49 5.03 -16.94
CA CYS A 12 4.52 5.24 -15.96
C CYS A 12 5.46 4.03 -15.96
N PRO A 13 6.78 4.22 -16.12
CA PRO A 13 7.74 3.14 -15.95
C PRO A 13 7.60 2.53 -14.55
N ARG A 14 7.58 1.19 -14.48
CA ARG A 14 7.60 0.46 -13.21
C ARG A 14 8.99 0.51 -12.58
N PRO A 15 9.10 0.40 -11.24
CA PRO A 15 10.37 0.27 -10.55
C PRO A 15 11.24 -0.83 -11.15
N ASN A 16 12.52 -0.52 -11.34
CA ASN A 16 13.52 -1.52 -11.67
C ASN A 16 14.37 -1.79 -10.44
N PRO A 17 14.22 -2.96 -9.78
CA PRO A 17 14.99 -3.29 -8.58
C PRO A 17 16.51 -3.20 -8.78
N ALA A 18 17.02 -3.47 -10.00
CA ALA A 18 18.44 -3.37 -10.31
C ALA A 18 18.98 -1.92 -10.36
N LYS A 19 18.08 -0.94 -10.48
CA LYS A 19 18.41 0.50 -10.47
C LYS A 19 18.00 1.20 -9.17
N SER A 20 17.41 0.45 -8.24
CA SER A 20 17.00 0.97 -6.94
C SER A 20 18.22 1.30 -6.09
N TRP A 21 18.15 2.42 -5.36
CA TRP A 21 19.13 2.75 -4.32
C TRP A 21 18.93 1.90 -3.05
N ILE A 22 17.73 1.33 -2.87
CA ILE A 22 17.43 0.33 -1.84
C ILE A 22 17.92 -1.01 -2.37
N LYS A 23 18.93 -1.60 -1.72
CA LYS A 23 19.44 -2.93 -2.09
C LYS A 23 18.63 -4.03 -1.39
N PRO A 24 18.33 -5.15 -2.06
CA PRO A 24 17.61 -6.26 -1.43
C PRO A 24 18.27 -6.81 -0.17
N GLU A 25 19.62 -6.76 -0.09
CA GLU A 25 20.37 -7.23 1.09
C GLU A 25 20.13 -6.37 2.34
N ASP A 26 19.80 -5.09 2.16
CA ASP A 26 19.58 -4.12 3.24
C ASP A 26 18.15 -4.16 3.79
N LEU A 27 17.26 -4.95 3.15
CA LEU A 27 15.87 -5.06 3.56
C LEU A 27 15.71 -6.05 4.70
N PRO A 28 14.96 -5.70 5.76
CA PRO A 28 14.54 -6.69 6.73
C PRO A 28 13.68 -7.75 6.03
N LYS A 29 13.88 -9.03 6.38
CA LYS A 29 13.07 -10.12 5.84
C LYS A 29 11.60 -9.89 6.21
N CYS A 30 10.79 -9.54 5.23
CA CYS A 30 9.35 -9.40 5.41
C CYS A 30 8.71 -10.79 5.26
N SER A 31 7.99 -11.25 6.30
CA SER A 31 7.24 -12.49 6.22
C SER A 31 6.01 -12.33 5.33
N THR A 32 5.67 -13.38 4.59
CA THR A 32 4.38 -13.50 3.91
C THR A 32 3.29 -14.05 4.84
N GLU A 33 3.68 -14.59 6.00
CA GLU A 33 2.74 -14.98 7.03
C GLU A 33 2.10 -13.74 7.66
N LYS A 34 0.78 -13.76 7.79
CA LYS A 34 0.02 -12.71 8.50
C LYS A 34 0.47 -12.59 9.96
N THR A 35 0.84 -13.71 10.59
CA THR A 35 1.30 -13.74 11.97
C THR A 35 2.54 -12.85 12.15
N LEU A 36 2.35 -11.78 12.91
CA LEU A 36 3.41 -10.84 13.20
C LEU A 36 4.38 -11.40 14.26
N PRO A 37 5.71 -11.35 14.05
CA PRO A 37 6.68 -11.69 15.08
C PRO A 37 6.47 -10.86 16.35
N GLU A 38 6.75 -11.45 17.51
CA GLU A 38 6.46 -10.84 18.82
C GLU A 38 7.13 -9.47 19.00
N GLU A 39 8.34 -9.29 18.46
CA GLU A 39 9.10 -8.04 18.50
C GLU A 39 8.41 -6.86 17.80
N TYR A 40 7.47 -7.12 16.88
CA TYR A 40 6.70 -6.09 16.20
C TYR A 40 5.29 -5.91 16.77
N ARG A 41 4.86 -6.74 17.73
CA ARG A 41 3.54 -6.64 18.36
C ARG A 41 3.50 -5.48 19.33
N PHE A 42 2.64 -4.50 19.03
CA PHE A 42 2.46 -3.36 19.90
C PHE A 42 1.60 -3.72 21.11
N ASN A 43 2.17 -3.61 22.31
CA ASN A 43 1.45 -3.83 23.56
C ASN A 43 1.00 -2.49 24.16
N VAL A 44 -0.26 -2.14 23.91
CA VAL A 44 -0.88 -0.89 24.39
C VAL A 44 -0.84 -0.79 25.92
N ARG A 45 -1.01 -1.90 26.65
CA ARG A 45 -0.99 -1.92 28.11
C ARG A 45 0.40 -1.58 28.64
N ARG A 46 1.44 -2.21 28.10
CA ARG A 46 2.83 -1.93 28.48
C ARG A 46 3.21 -0.50 28.17
N TRP A 47 2.86 0.00 26.98
CA TRP A 47 3.11 1.40 26.60
C TRP A 47 2.51 2.41 27.58
N ARG A 48 1.33 2.13 28.15
CA ARG A 48 0.68 3.02 29.13
C ARG A 48 1.27 2.91 30.54
N LEU A 49 1.82 1.76 30.92
CA LEU A 49 2.19 1.46 32.31
C LEU A 49 3.71 1.40 32.56
N GLU A 50 4.52 1.23 31.53
CA GLU A 50 5.97 1.06 31.61
C GLU A 50 6.68 2.27 30.95
N PRO A 51 7.23 3.22 31.73
CA PRO A 51 7.91 4.42 31.21
C PRO A 51 9.10 4.15 30.28
N GLY A 52 9.64 2.93 30.27
CA GLY A 52 10.75 2.51 29.40
C GLY A 52 10.34 1.63 28.23
N TYR A 53 9.04 1.39 27.99
CA TYR A 53 8.61 0.56 26.87
C TYR A 53 8.88 1.28 25.54
N ILE A 54 9.76 0.71 24.73
CA ILE A 54 10.06 1.21 23.39
C ILE A 54 9.02 0.68 22.43
N LYS A 55 8.31 1.58 21.76
CA LYS A 55 7.30 1.21 20.77
C LYS A 55 7.98 0.51 19.58
N PRO A 56 7.51 -0.69 19.17
CA PRO A 56 8.10 -1.36 18.02
C PRO A 56 7.84 -0.58 16.73
N ARG A 57 8.70 -0.80 15.72
CA ARG A 57 8.53 -0.21 14.39
C ARG A 57 7.18 -0.63 13.80
N LYS A 58 6.55 0.29 13.08
CA LYS A 58 5.24 0.09 12.49
C LYS A 58 5.37 -0.65 11.16
N LEU A 59 4.54 -1.66 10.98
CA LEU A 59 4.48 -2.50 9.78
C LEU A 59 3.08 -2.45 9.19
N PHE A 60 3.00 -2.68 7.87
CA PHE A 60 1.76 -2.61 7.11
C PHE A 60 1.57 -3.90 6.30
N TYR A 61 0.45 -4.58 6.47
CA TYR A 61 0.16 -5.84 5.76
C TYR A 61 -0.73 -5.56 4.55
N GLY A 62 -0.30 -5.98 3.36
CA GLY A 62 -1.07 -5.74 2.15
C GLY A 62 -0.36 -6.10 0.85
N PHE A 63 -0.72 -5.42 -0.24
CA PHE A 63 -0.23 -5.70 -1.59
C PHE A 63 0.71 -4.61 -2.09
N GLY A 64 1.77 -5.00 -2.80
CA GLY A 64 2.66 -4.07 -3.47
C GLY A 64 2.09 -3.65 -4.82
N VAL A 65 2.12 -2.35 -5.11
CA VAL A 65 1.56 -1.76 -6.33
C VAL A 65 2.44 -0.62 -6.84
N ASP A 66 2.40 -0.39 -8.14
CA ASP A 66 3.11 0.69 -8.82
C ASP A 66 2.14 1.79 -9.27
N ILE A 67 2.68 2.96 -9.62
CA ILE A 67 1.86 4.05 -10.17
C ILE A 67 1.07 3.60 -11.41
N GLN A 68 1.67 2.75 -12.24
CA GLN A 68 0.99 2.19 -13.42
C GLN A 68 -0.26 1.38 -13.05
N ASP A 69 -0.25 0.65 -11.93
CA ASP A 69 -1.41 -0.14 -11.50
C ASP A 69 -2.61 0.75 -11.15
N PHE A 70 -2.37 1.91 -10.55
CA PHE A 70 -3.42 2.89 -10.27
C PHE A 70 -3.95 3.54 -11.56
N ILE A 71 -3.07 3.86 -12.51
CA ILE A 71 -3.47 4.40 -13.82
C ILE A 71 -4.35 3.38 -14.56
N ASP A 72 -3.92 2.12 -14.61
CA ASP A 72 -4.66 1.04 -15.27
C ASP A 72 -6.01 0.80 -14.59
N TYR A 73 -6.06 0.80 -13.25
CA TYR A 73 -7.30 0.69 -12.49
C TYR A 73 -8.26 1.84 -12.84
N HIS A 74 -7.78 3.08 -12.72
CA HIS A 74 -8.60 4.28 -12.91
C HIS A 74 -9.22 4.29 -14.33
N GLN A 75 -8.42 3.93 -15.33
CA GLN A 75 -8.88 3.85 -16.71
C GLN A 75 -9.86 2.68 -16.93
N ARG A 76 -9.55 1.48 -16.42
CA ARG A 76 -10.39 0.27 -16.60
C ARG A 76 -11.77 0.43 -15.97
N HIS A 77 -11.83 1.05 -14.80
CA HIS A 77 -13.08 1.25 -14.05
C HIS A 77 -13.78 2.57 -14.39
N GLN A 78 -13.25 3.33 -15.36
CA GLN A 78 -13.82 4.58 -15.86
C GLN A 78 -14.14 5.57 -14.72
N LEU A 79 -13.20 5.70 -13.77
CA LEU A 79 -13.34 6.63 -12.66
C LEU A 79 -13.43 8.09 -13.17
N PRO A 80 -14.03 9.00 -12.38
CA PRO A 80 -14.17 10.39 -12.75
C PRO A 80 -12.85 10.98 -13.24
N ARG A 81 -12.94 11.77 -14.30
CA ARG A 81 -11.74 12.34 -14.89
C ARG A 81 -11.06 13.30 -13.90
N PRO A 82 -9.73 13.22 -13.72
CA PRO A 82 -9.00 14.19 -12.93
C PRO A 82 -9.18 15.62 -13.46
N PRO A 83 -9.24 16.63 -12.58
CA PRO A 83 -9.24 18.03 -13.00
C PRO A 83 -7.89 18.37 -13.67
N PRO A 84 -7.82 19.49 -14.43
CA PRO A 84 -6.55 19.97 -14.97
C PRO A 84 -5.52 20.19 -13.86
N MET A 85 -4.36 19.57 -14.00
CA MET A 85 -3.24 19.66 -13.05
C MET A 85 -2.01 20.23 -13.74
N ASP A 86 -1.21 20.97 -12.99
CA ASP A 86 -0.01 21.65 -13.45
C ASP A 86 1.23 20.75 -13.52
N ASN A 87 1.22 19.62 -12.81
CA ASN A 87 2.34 18.68 -12.75
C ASN A 87 1.89 17.22 -12.57
N ARG A 88 2.78 16.31 -12.99
CA ARG A 88 2.47 14.88 -13.11
C ARG A 88 2.36 14.18 -11.75
N ALA A 89 3.10 14.64 -10.75
CA ALA A 89 3.03 14.07 -9.41
C ALA A 89 1.66 14.36 -8.77
N SER A 90 1.17 15.60 -8.88
CA SER A 90 -0.17 15.96 -8.40
C SER A 90 -1.27 15.18 -9.12
N LEU A 91 -1.15 15.01 -10.44
CA LEU A 91 -2.08 14.17 -11.21
C LEU A 91 -2.08 12.72 -10.71
N TRP A 92 -0.90 12.13 -10.50
CA TRP A 92 -0.79 10.76 -10.00
C TRP A 92 -1.36 10.62 -8.59
N HIS A 93 -1.10 11.57 -7.69
CA HIS A 93 -1.69 11.54 -6.35
C HIS A 93 -3.21 11.60 -6.40
N TYR A 94 -3.78 12.45 -7.25
CA TYR A 94 -5.22 12.53 -7.46
C TYR A 94 -5.79 11.20 -7.95
N ILE A 95 -5.22 10.62 -9.03
CA ILE A 95 -5.64 9.32 -9.56
C ILE A 95 -5.60 8.24 -8.49
N MET A 96 -4.50 8.18 -7.74
CA MET A 96 -4.33 7.20 -6.68
C MET A 96 -5.35 7.40 -5.55
N ASP A 97 -5.69 8.65 -5.19
CA ASP A 97 -6.68 8.93 -4.15
C ASP A 97 -8.09 8.48 -4.60
N ASP A 98 -8.49 8.80 -5.84
CA ASP A 98 -9.76 8.33 -6.43
C ASP A 98 -9.85 6.79 -6.45
N VAL A 99 -8.76 6.11 -6.83
CA VAL A 99 -8.70 4.64 -6.80
C VAL A 99 -8.83 4.10 -5.38
N MET A 100 -8.17 4.71 -4.40
CA MET A 100 -8.25 4.26 -3.00
C MET A 100 -9.64 4.48 -2.41
N GLU A 101 -10.32 5.57 -2.75
CA GLU A 101 -11.71 5.83 -2.35
C GLU A 101 -12.67 4.81 -2.96
N ASP A 102 -12.60 4.60 -4.28
CA ASP A 102 -13.43 3.62 -4.98
C ASP A 102 -13.20 2.20 -4.45
N LEU A 103 -11.94 1.82 -4.27
CA LEU A 103 -11.57 0.48 -3.78
C LEU A 103 -12.05 0.26 -2.34
N SER A 104 -11.84 1.25 -1.46
CA SER A 104 -12.29 1.15 -0.06
C SER A 104 -13.82 1.07 0.04
N ALA A 105 -14.54 1.79 -0.81
CA ALA A 105 -16.00 1.71 -0.89
C ALA A 105 -16.48 0.31 -1.31
N HIS A 106 -15.83 -0.31 -2.30
CA HIS A 106 -16.15 -1.67 -2.73
C HIS A 106 -15.82 -2.72 -1.67
N CYS A 107 -14.69 -2.56 -0.97
CA CYS A 107 -14.30 -3.46 0.11
C CYS A 107 -15.13 -3.25 1.38
N ARG A 108 -15.88 -2.13 1.49
CA ARG A 108 -16.50 -1.65 2.75
C ARG A 108 -15.51 -1.62 3.91
N PHE A 109 -14.25 -1.40 3.59
CA PHE A 109 -13.14 -1.44 4.52
C PHE A 109 -12.16 -0.32 4.19
N LYS A 110 -11.65 0.34 5.22
CA LYS A 110 -10.77 1.50 5.04
C LYS A 110 -9.35 1.03 4.75
N LEU A 111 -8.97 1.00 3.47
CA LEU A 111 -7.63 0.67 3.03
C LEU A 111 -6.68 1.88 3.18
N GLN A 112 -5.38 1.60 3.28
CA GLN A 112 -4.35 2.63 3.39
C GLN A 112 -3.33 2.49 2.27
N ARG A 113 -3.06 3.60 1.56
CA ARG A 113 -1.91 3.69 0.66
C ARG A 113 -0.68 4.10 1.47
N ILE A 114 0.41 3.36 1.34
CA ILE A 114 1.70 3.66 1.99
C ILE A 114 2.86 3.64 0.99
N LEU A 115 3.97 4.26 1.38
CA LEU A 115 5.26 4.18 0.68
C LEU A 115 6.10 3.07 1.32
N PRO A 116 6.16 1.86 0.73
CA PRO A 116 6.90 0.76 1.29
C PRO A 116 8.40 0.97 1.12
N LEU A 117 9.19 0.49 2.07
CA LEU A 117 10.62 0.28 1.89
C LEU A 117 10.80 -0.95 1.00
N SER A 118 10.69 -0.77 -0.31
CA SER A 118 10.78 -1.84 -1.31
C SER A 118 11.41 -1.33 -2.61
N PRO A 119 12.35 -2.08 -3.21
CA PRO A 119 12.88 -1.79 -4.53
C PRO A 119 11.94 -2.25 -5.66
N LYS A 120 10.87 -2.99 -5.32
CA LYS A 120 9.96 -3.64 -6.27
C LYS A 120 8.68 -2.87 -6.53
N TYR A 121 8.26 -2.02 -5.58
CA TYR A 121 6.95 -1.38 -5.60
C TYR A 121 7.10 0.09 -5.24
N ASP A 122 6.40 0.97 -5.95
CA ASP A 122 6.32 2.39 -5.58
C ASP A 122 5.48 2.59 -4.30
N TYR A 123 4.41 1.80 -4.17
CA TYR A 123 3.40 1.91 -3.12
C TYR A 123 2.98 0.53 -2.61
N ALA A 124 2.25 0.53 -1.50
CA ALA A 124 1.49 -0.64 -1.06
C ALA A 124 0.09 -0.24 -0.59
N ILE A 125 -0.88 -1.10 -0.87
CA ILE A 125 -2.26 -1.02 -0.38
C ILE A 125 -2.35 -1.92 0.85
N ALA A 126 -2.40 -1.30 2.02
CA ALA A 126 -2.40 -1.97 3.31
C ALA A 126 -3.82 -2.17 3.85
N LEU A 127 -4.09 -3.40 4.28
CA LEU A 127 -5.27 -3.79 5.04
C LEU A 127 -5.04 -3.52 6.53
N TYR A 128 -3.87 -3.93 7.03
CA TYR A 128 -3.57 -3.85 8.47
C TYR A 128 -2.36 -3.02 8.77
N ASN A 129 -2.39 -2.46 9.99
CA ASN A 129 -1.28 -1.81 10.64
C ASN A 129 -0.90 -2.62 11.88
N SER A 130 0.37 -3.00 12.05
CA SER A 130 0.81 -3.83 13.17
C SER A 130 0.49 -3.26 14.56
N HIS A 131 0.33 -1.93 14.67
CA HIS A 131 -0.03 -1.28 15.94
C HIS A 131 -1.51 -1.33 16.26
N HIS A 132 -2.35 -1.67 15.27
CA HIS A 132 -3.81 -1.66 15.41
C HIS A 132 -4.47 -2.96 14.95
N ILE A 133 -3.71 -3.95 14.48
CA ILE A 133 -4.28 -5.20 13.96
C ILE A 133 -5.19 -5.87 14.99
N SER A 134 -4.82 -5.89 16.28
CA SER A 134 -5.64 -6.47 17.35
C SER A 134 -7.02 -5.83 17.57
N ILE A 135 -7.30 -4.67 16.94
CA ILE A 135 -8.59 -3.98 17.01
C ILE A 135 -9.22 -3.73 15.62
N THR A 136 -8.49 -4.00 14.53
CA THR A 136 -8.94 -3.73 13.14
C THR A 136 -8.92 -4.98 12.26
N GLU A 137 -8.43 -6.10 12.80
CA GLU A 137 -8.46 -7.39 12.14
C GLU A 137 -9.91 -7.79 11.87
N LEU A 138 -10.16 -8.11 10.60
CA LEU A 138 -11.43 -8.63 10.13
C LEU A 138 -11.56 -10.10 10.52
N GLU A 139 -12.79 -10.59 10.59
CA GLU A 139 -13.03 -12.03 10.62
C GLU A 139 -12.51 -12.69 9.34
N ASP A 140 -12.18 -13.97 9.38
CA ASP A 140 -11.48 -14.66 8.29
C ASP A 140 -12.23 -14.56 6.95
N ASP A 141 -13.57 -14.66 6.96
CA ASP A 141 -14.42 -14.55 5.77
C ASP A 141 -14.49 -13.12 5.23
N GLU A 142 -14.59 -12.12 6.10
CA GLU A 142 -14.54 -10.70 5.72
C GLU A 142 -13.18 -10.33 5.12
N GLU A 143 -12.08 -10.83 5.69
CA GLU A 143 -10.73 -10.63 5.14
C GLU A 143 -10.58 -11.27 3.76
N GLU A 144 -11.00 -12.52 3.60
CA GLU A 144 -10.97 -13.21 2.31
C GLU A 144 -11.76 -12.45 1.25
N ASP A 145 -12.92 -11.91 1.61
CA ASP A 145 -13.75 -11.08 0.74
C ASP A 145 -13.05 -9.78 0.33
N VAL A 146 -12.42 -9.06 1.28
CA VAL A 146 -11.64 -7.84 0.97
C VAL A 146 -10.46 -8.17 0.05
N ILE A 147 -9.71 -9.22 0.35
CA ILE A 147 -8.58 -9.67 -0.48
C ILE A 147 -9.05 -10.02 -1.90
N ARG A 148 -10.16 -10.75 -2.01
CA ARG A 148 -10.77 -11.10 -3.30
C ARG A 148 -11.12 -9.85 -4.09
N ILE A 149 -11.81 -8.89 -3.49
CA ILE A 149 -12.20 -7.63 -4.15
C ILE A 149 -10.98 -6.85 -4.63
N ILE A 150 -9.94 -6.72 -3.80
CA ILE A 150 -8.70 -6.03 -4.20
C ILE A 150 -8.10 -6.68 -5.44
N LYS A 151 -7.97 -8.01 -5.42
CA LYS A 151 -7.40 -8.78 -6.54
C LYS A 151 -8.23 -8.66 -7.81
N GLU A 152 -9.54 -8.84 -7.72
CA GLU A 152 -10.44 -8.78 -8.87
C GLU A 152 -10.43 -7.40 -9.53
N ARG A 153 -10.43 -6.33 -8.73
CA ARG A 153 -10.50 -4.97 -9.28
C ARG A 153 -9.17 -4.52 -9.89
N PHE A 154 -8.02 -4.87 -9.31
CA PHE A 154 -6.72 -4.57 -9.92
C PHE A 154 -6.35 -5.50 -11.08
N GLY A 155 -6.88 -6.72 -11.10
CA GLY A 155 -6.67 -7.70 -12.18
C GLY A 155 -5.48 -8.63 -11.95
N GLU A 156 -5.03 -9.26 -13.04
CA GLU A 156 -4.10 -10.42 -13.01
C GLU A 156 -2.80 -10.17 -12.24
N TYR A 157 -2.27 -8.94 -12.28
CA TYR A 157 -1.02 -8.59 -11.61
C TYR A 157 -1.11 -8.75 -10.08
N LEU A 158 -2.17 -8.27 -9.44
CA LEU A 158 -2.38 -8.46 -8.00
C LEU A 158 -2.93 -9.85 -7.68
N ALA A 159 -3.65 -10.48 -8.60
CA ALA A 159 -4.24 -11.81 -8.39
C ALA A 159 -3.18 -12.86 -7.98
N ALA A 160 -2.00 -12.81 -8.61
CA ALA A 160 -0.88 -13.70 -8.34
C ALA A 160 -0.11 -13.37 -7.05
N GLN A 161 -0.26 -12.16 -6.49
CA GLN A 161 0.43 -11.77 -5.27
C GLN A 161 -0.24 -12.36 -4.03
N ARG A 162 0.56 -12.60 -3.00
CA ARG A 162 0.08 -12.80 -1.62
C ARG A 162 0.34 -11.51 -0.83
N PRO A 163 -0.56 -11.14 0.09
CA PRO A 163 -0.28 -10.02 0.95
C PRO A 163 0.93 -10.31 1.84
N GLN A 164 1.69 -9.28 2.15
CA GLN A 164 2.92 -9.37 2.94
C GLN A 164 3.11 -8.11 3.78
N TRP A 165 4.00 -8.20 4.76
CA TRP A 165 4.37 -7.06 5.60
C TRP A 165 5.33 -6.11 4.87
N PHE A 166 5.13 -4.81 5.06
CA PHE A 166 5.98 -3.74 4.54
C PHE A 166 6.40 -2.81 5.67
N PHE A 167 7.68 -2.44 5.67
CA PHE A 167 8.18 -1.29 6.41
C PHE A 167 7.90 -0.01 5.63
N LEU A 168 7.81 1.13 6.32
CA LEU A 168 7.75 2.43 5.65
C LEU A 168 9.13 2.87 5.17
N LEU A 169 9.16 3.48 3.99
CA LEU A 169 10.37 4.10 3.44
C LEU A 169 10.90 5.22 4.35
N MET A 170 10.02 6.01 4.98
CA MET A 170 10.44 7.11 5.85
C MET A 170 11.24 6.66 7.06
N ASP A 171 11.01 5.43 7.53
CA ASP A 171 11.71 4.86 8.67
C ASP A 171 13.15 4.40 8.31
N SER A 172 13.57 4.44 7.04
CA SER A 172 14.95 4.14 6.64
C SER A 172 15.86 5.37 6.57
N ILE A 173 15.32 6.58 6.83
CA ILE A 173 16.07 7.84 6.85
C ILE A 173 16.49 8.13 8.29
N HIS A 174 17.40 7.33 8.83
CA HIS A 174 17.99 7.52 10.17
C HIS A 174 19.49 7.25 10.13
#